data_AF-A0AAU7UI85-F1
#
_entry.id   AF-A0AAU7UI85-F1
#
_cell.length_a   1.000
_cell.length_b   1.000
_cell.length_c   1.000
_cell.angle_alpha   90.00
_cell.angle_beta   90.00
_cell.angle_gamma   90.00
#
_symmetry.space_group_name_H-M   'P 1'
#
loop_
_entity.id
_entity.type
_entity.pdbx_description
1 polymer ?
#
loop_
_entity_poly.entity_id
_entity_poly.type
_entity_poly.pdbx_seq_one_letter_code
_entity_poly.pdbx_strand_id
1 'polypeptide(L)'
;MSLNDIIPAAWRKPTYVVYALVGVALGAIATAYGPDNIPEWHAVTTNVVLYIGGAFGLTAAANTIVSRSADSDDAEEVDVDDTDDVPLDEGGYYEDEDLAEAELDLTPPADDYEPRH
;
A
#
# COMPACT_ATOMS: atom_id res chain seq x y z
N MET A 1 4.83 -21.95 -31.76
CA MET A 1 4.66 -20.54 -31.39
C MET A 1 4.88 -20.45 -29.90
N SER A 2 5.95 -19.80 -29.44
CA SER A 2 6.24 -19.69 -28.00
C SER A 2 5.69 -18.36 -27.46
N LEU A 3 5.38 -18.28 -26.17
CA LEU A 3 4.92 -17.04 -25.51
C LEU A 3 5.89 -15.85 -25.68
N ASN A 4 7.17 -16.12 -25.98
CA ASN A 4 8.16 -15.08 -26.26
C ASN A 4 7.96 -14.38 -27.61
N ASP A 5 7.14 -14.93 -28.51
CA ASP A 5 6.84 -14.34 -29.82
C ASP A 5 5.67 -13.33 -29.79
N ILE A 6 4.86 -13.31 -28.72
CA ILE A 6 3.63 -12.49 -28.63
C ILE A 6 3.91 -11.08 -28.08
N ILE A 7 4.88 -10.94 -27.16
CA ILE A 7 5.31 -9.64 -26.63
C ILE A 7 6.84 -9.58 -26.72
N PRO A 8 7.40 -8.78 -27.65
CA PRO A 8 8.83 -8.61 -27.77
C PRO A 8 9.41 -8.14 -26.43
N ALA A 9 10.57 -8.66 -26.03
CA ALA A 9 11.18 -8.37 -24.74
C ALA A 9 11.33 -6.86 -24.47
N ALA A 10 11.56 -6.07 -25.53
CA ALA A 10 11.65 -4.61 -25.47
C ALA A 10 10.38 -3.93 -24.93
N TRP A 11 9.19 -4.50 -25.15
CA TRP A 11 7.92 -3.89 -24.77
C TRP A 11 7.45 -4.24 -23.36
N ARG A 12 8.06 -5.23 -22.71
CA ARG A 12 7.65 -5.69 -21.37
C ARG A 12 7.79 -4.58 -20.31
N LYS A 13 9.00 -4.01 -20.21
CA LYS A 13 9.32 -2.92 -19.28
C LYS A 13 8.41 -1.70 -19.46
N PRO A 14 8.28 -1.09 -20.66
CA PRO A 14 7.41 0.07 -20.82
C PRO A 14 5.94 -0.26 -20.54
N THR A 15 5.46 -1.47 -20.88
CA THR A 15 4.08 -1.87 -20.58
C THR A 15 3.83 -1.93 -19.07
N TYR A 16 4.75 -2.49 -18.29
CA TYR A 16 4.61 -2.50 -16.82
C TYR A 16 4.65 -1.11 -16.22
N VAL A 17 5.50 -0.22 -16.74
CA VAL A 17 5.58 1.17 -16.28
C VAL A 17 4.26 1.92 -16.57
N VAL A 18 3.73 1.80 -17.80
CA VAL A 18 2.45 2.43 -18.16
C VAL A 18 1.33 1.88 -17.28
N TYR A 19 1.31 0.57 -17.07
CA TYR A 19 0.30 -0.07 -16.23
C TYR A 19 0.36 0.44 -14.77
N ALA A 20 1.56 0.57 -14.21
CA ALA A 20 1.77 1.14 -12.89
C ALA A 20 1.29 2.61 -12.81
N LEU A 21 1.61 3.43 -13.83
CA LEU A 21 1.17 4.82 -13.88
C LEU A 21 -0.35 4.96 -13.97
N VAL A 22 -1.03 4.09 -14.73
CA VAL A 22 -2.50 4.06 -14.78
C VAL A 22 -3.08 3.73 -13.41
N GLY A 23 -2.51 2.73 -12.70
CA GLY A 23 -2.92 2.40 -11.34
C GLY A 23 -2.77 3.57 -10.36
N VAL A 24 -1.62 4.27 -10.41
CA VAL A 24 -1.37 5.47 -9.59
C VAL A 24 -2.35 6.58 -9.91
N ALA A 25 -2.64 6.85 -11.19
CA ALA A 25 -3.60 7.87 -11.59
C ALA A 25 -5.02 7.56 -11.08
N LEU A 26 -5.46 6.31 -11.20
CA LEU A 26 -6.76 5.89 -10.68
C LEU A 26 -6.81 5.99 -9.14
N GLY A 27 -5.76 5.58 -8.45
CA GLY A 27 -5.66 5.75 -6.99
C GLY A 27 -5.70 7.22 -6.57
N ALA A 28 -4.96 8.09 -7.26
CA ALA A 28 -4.95 9.52 -6.99
C ALA A 28 -6.34 10.17 -7.17
N ILE A 29 -7.10 9.76 -8.20
CA ILE A 29 -8.49 10.22 -8.40
C ILE A 29 -9.36 9.78 -7.22
N ALA A 30 -9.25 8.53 -6.74
CA ALA A 30 -10.04 8.08 -5.59
C ALA A 30 -9.72 8.89 -4.32
N THR A 31 -8.43 9.17 -4.07
CA THR A 31 -8.00 9.99 -2.94
C THR A 31 -8.45 11.44 -3.06
N ALA A 32 -8.45 12.01 -4.27
CA ALA A 32 -8.76 13.43 -4.49
C ALA A 32 -10.25 13.77 -4.35
N TYR A 33 -11.15 12.88 -4.80
CA TYR A 33 -12.60 13.15 -4.80
C TYR A 33 -13.32 12.63 -3.55
N GLY A 34 -12.73 11.69 -2.80
CA GLY A 34 -13.38 11.04 -1.66
C GLY A 34 -14.53 10.13 -2.08
N PRO A 35 -15.06 9.28 -1.17
CA PRO A 35 -15.95 8.17 -1.51
C PRO A 35 -17.26 8.60 -2.19
N ASP A 36 -17.78 9.78 -1.86
CA ASP A 36 -19.10 10.23 -2.32
C ASP A 36 -19.09 10.99 -3.66
N ASN A 37 -17.91 11.39 -4.17
CA ASN A 37 -17.80 12.18 -5.41
C ASN A 37 -16.97 11.50 -6.50
N ILE A 38 -16.72 10.19 -6.38
CA ILE A 38 -16.02 9.45 -7.41
C ILE A 38 -16.91 9.31 -8.66
N PRO A 39 -16.40 9.65 -9.87
CA PRO A 39 -17.15 9.44 -11.10
C PRO A 39 -17.55 7.98 -11.31
N GLU A 40 -18.75 7.72 -11.82
CA GLU A 40 -19.29 6.36 -12.00
C GLU A 40 -18.39 5.46 -12.86
N TRP A 41 -17.73 6.03 -13.86
CA TRP A 41 -16.80 5.29 -14.73
C TRP A 41 -15.57 4.78 -13.97
N HIS A 42 -15.14 5.46 -12.90
CA HIS A 42 -13.90 5.15 -12.19
C HIS A 42 -13.97 3.77 -11.54
N ALA A 43 -15.09 3.43 -10.90
CA ALA A 43 -15.27 2.13 -10.26
C ALA A 43 -15.14 0.97 -11.26
N VAL A 44 -15.79 1.10 -12.42
CA VAL A 44 -15.71 0.09 -13.50
C VAL A 44 -14.28 -0.01 -14.03
N THR A 45 -13.64 1.12 -14.34
CA THR A 45 -12.26 1.11 -14.87
C THR A 45 -11.24 0.54 -13.88
N THR A 46 -11.34 0.89 -12.61
CA THR A 46 -10.44 0.40 -11.56
C THR A 46 -10.58 -1.11 -11.39
N ASN A 47 -11.80 -1.63 -11.40
CA ASN A 47 -12.03 -3.08 -11.35
C ASN A 47 -11.45 -3.80 -12.56
N VAL A 48 -11.69 -3.29 -13.79
CA VAL A 48 -11.13 -3.90 -15.01
C VAL A 48 -9.62 -3.93 -14.97
N VAL A 49 -8.99 -2.81 -14.60
CA VAL A 49 -7.54 -2.72 -14.44
C VAL A 49 -7.08 -3.76 -13.42
N LEU A 50 -7.61 -3.74 -12.19
CA LEU A 50 -7.25 -4.71 -11.14
C LEU A 50 -7.41 -6.18 -11.57
N TYR A 51 -8.50 -6.54 -12.25
CA TYR A 51 -8.70 -7.90 -12.74
C TYR A 51 -7.65 -8.30 -13.78
N ILE A 52 -7.36 -7.43 -14.74
CA ILE A 52 -6.36 -7.67 -15.79
C ILE A 52 -4.97 -7.77 -15.16
N GLY A 53 -4.57 -6.79 -14.34
CA GLY A 53 -3.27 -6.80 -13.67
C GLY A 53 -3.10 -7.96 -12.70
N GLY A 54 -4.15 -8.32 -11.97
CA GLY A 54 -4.16 -9.49 -11.10
C GLY A 54 -3.94 -10.77 -11.90
N ALA A 55 -4.71 -10.98 -12.97
CA ALA A 55 -4.57 -12.16 -13.83
C ALA A 55 -3.17 -12.26 -14.44
N PHE A 56 -2.66 -11.19 -15.07
CA PHE A 56 -1.35 -11.19 -15.71
C PHE A 56 -0.20 -11.21 -14.69
N GLY A 57 -0.33 -10.49 -13.58
CA GLY A 57 0.67 -10.41 -12.52
C GLY A 57 0.84 -11.74 -11.79
N LEU A 58 -0.26 -12.39 -11.40
CA LEU A 58 -0.20 -13.72 -10.80
C LEU A 58 0.32 -14.77 -11.79
N THR A 59 -0.11 -14.70 -13.06
CA THR A 59 0.41 -15.59 -14.11
C THR A 59 1.91 -15.39 -14.31
N ALA A 60 2.39 -14.14 -14.36
CA ALA A 60 3.81 -13.84 -14.49
C ALA A 60 4.58 -14.34 -13.27
N ALA A 61 4.12 -14.03 -12.06
CA ALA A 61 4.75 -14.48 -10.81
C ALA A 61 4.89 -16.00 -10.78
N ALA A 62 3.82 -16.75 -11.07
CA ALA A 62 3.85 -18.21 -11.10
C ALA A 62 4.85 -18.78 -12.13
N ASN A 63 5.10 -18.07 -13.24
CA ASN A 63 6.01 -18.51 -14.31
C ASN A 63 7.44 -17.97 -14.17
N THR A 64 7.73 -17.09 -13.20
CA THR A 64 9.09 -16.57 -12.94
C THR A 64 9.72 -17.07 -11.65
N ILE A 65 9.01 -17.87 -10.84
CA ILE A 65 9.52 -18.50 -9.62
C ILE A 65 10.35 -19.75 -9.99
N VAL A 66 11.52 -19.59 -10.62
CA VAL A 66 12.69 -20.52 -10.74
C VAL A 66 13.74 -19.71 -11.57
N SER A 67 14.97 -19.39 -11.17
CA SER A 67 15.88 -19.77 -10.07
C SER A 67 16.52 -18.50 -9.51
N ARG A 68 16.34 -18.21 -8.23
CA ARG A 68 17.36 -17.46 -7.49
C ARG A 68 18.40 -18.53 -7.15
N SER A 69 19.51 -18.54 -7.88
CA SER A 69 20.69 -19.32 -7.47
C SER A 69 20.98 -19.01 -6.01
N ALA A 70 21.27 -20.05 -5.25
CA ALA A 70 21.85 -19.98 -3.92
C ALA A 70 23.27 -19.41 -4.00
N ASP A 71 23.40 -18.13 -4.38
CA ASP A 71 24.68 -17.43 -4.54
C ASP A 71 24.52 -15.92 -4.34
N SER A 72 23.92 -15.54 -3.21
CA SER A 72 24.11 -14.24 -2.60
C SER A 72 24.04 -14.42 -1.09
N ASP A 73 24.98 -15.23 -0.60
CA ASP A 73 25.35 -15.34 0.82
C ASP A 73 26.35 -14.22 1.16
N ASP A 74 26.02 -13.00 0.73
CA ASP A 74 26.77 -11.78 1.00
C ASP A 74 25.76 -10.74 1.51
N ALA A 75 25.04 -11.14 2.55
CA ALA A 75 24.50 -10.17 3.49
C ALA A 75 25.71 -9.71 4.31
N GLU A 76 26.32 -8.60 3.91
CA GLU A 76 27.21 -7.84 4.78
C GLU A 76 26.49 -7.69 6.13
N GLU A 77 26.99 -8.39 7.15
CA GLU A 77 26.52 -8.26 8.51
C GLU A 77 26.75 -6.78 8.91
N VAL A 78 25.66 -6.08 9.24
CA VAL A 78 25.77 -4.77 9.87
C VAL A 78 26.36 -5.01 11.25
N ASP A 79 27.67 -4.80 11.41
CA ASP A 79 28.32 -4.76 12.71
C ASP A 79 27.65 -3.66 13.55
N VAL A 80 26.97 -4.08 14.63
CA VAL A 80 26.27 -3.19 15.57
C VAL A 80 27.27 -2.56 16.56
N ASP A 81 28.49 -2.25 16.12
CA ASP A 81 29.56 -1.69 16.95
C ASP A 81 30.11 -0.36 16.40
N ASP A 82 29.24 0.46 15.81
CA ASP A 82 29.47 1.91 15.82
C ASP A 82 28.85 2.49 17.09
N THR A 83 29.56 2.23 18.19
CA THR A 83 29.41 2.85 19.51
C THR A 83 29.87 4.32 19.44
N ASP A 84 29.28 5.11 18.56
CA ASP A 84 29.39 6.57 18.54
C ASP A 84 28.12 7.17 19.19
N ASP A 85 27.94 6.83 20.47
CA ASP A 85 27.04 7.52 21.39
C ASP A 85 27.51 8.98 21.54
N VAL A 86 27.04 9.84 20.64
CA VAL A 86 26.98 11.28 20.92
C VAL A 86 25.90 11.47 21.98
N PRO A 87 26.20 11.99 23.18
CA PRO A 87 25.17 12.24 24.17
C PRO A 87 24.19 13.28 23.60
N LEU A 88 22.94 12.87 23.42
CA LEU A 88 21.85 13.80 23.20
C LEU A 88 21.68 14.60 24.49
N ASP A 89 22.11 15.85 24.39
CA ASP A 89 21.97 16.90 25.39
C ASP A 89 20.58 16.89 26.02
N GLU A 90 20.63 17.00 27.34
CA GLU A 90 19.56 17.02 28.31
C GLU A 90 18.59 18.16 28.01
N GLY A 91 17.40 17.86 27.47
CA GLY A 91 16.33 18.85 27.41
C GLY A 91 15.25 18.63 26.36
N GLY A 92 14.23 17.84 26.69
CA GLY A 92 12.99 17.82 25.90
C GLY A 92 12.08 16.66 26.30
N TYR A 93 11.10 16.95 27.15
CA TYR A 93 10.05 16.06 27.60
C TYR A 93 9.41 15.27 26.44
N TYR A 94 9.31 13.95 26.59
CA TYR A 94 8.35 13.13 25.84
C TYR A 94 7.02 13.21 26.59
N GLU A 95 6.10 14.06 26.14
CA GLU A 95 4.67 13.90 26.45
C GLU A 95 4.14 12.82 25.50
N ASP A 96 4.21 11.58 25.96
CA ASP A 96 3.69 10.39 25.27
C ASP A 96 2.43 9.91 26.00
N GLU A 97 1.38 10.75 26.05
CA GLU A 97 0.09 10.40 26.66
C GLU A 97 -1.14 11.00 25.93
N ASP A 98 -1.19 11.03 24.59
CA ASP A 98 -2.37 11.56 23.86
C ASP A 98 -2.94 10.61 22.79
N LEU A 99 -2.92 9.28 23.02
CA LEU A 99 -3.58 8.30 22.13
C LEU A 99 -4.54 7.35 22.87
N ALA A 100 -5.29 7.86 23.86
CA ALA A 100 -6.36 7.10 24.50
C ALA A 100 -7.65 7.90 24.80
N GLU A 101 -7.87 9.04 24.15
CA GLU A 101 -9.19 9.68 24.14
C GLU A 101 -9.94 9.30 22.86
N ALA A 102 -10.42 8.06 22.81
CA ALA A 102 -11.65 7.81 22.09
C ALA A 102 -12.73 8.59 22.84
N GLU A 103 -13.29 9.63 22.22
CA GLU A 103 -14.38 10.44 22.78
C GLU A 103 -15.52 9.51 23.24
N LEU A 104 -15.54 9.18 24.52
CA LEU A 104 -16.72 8.63 25.16
C LEU A 104 -17.69 9.80 25.24
N ASP A 105 -18.77 9.73 24.47
CA ASP A 105 -19.89 10.64 24.61
C ASP A 105 -20.51 10.45 25.99
N LEU A 106 -20.10 11.31 26.93
CA LEU A 106 -20.58 11.36 28.31
C LEU A 106 -21.87 12.19 28.42
N THR A 107 -22.53 12.52 27.30
CA THR A 107 -23.80 13.23 27.34
C THR A 107 -24.83 12.37 28.07
N PRO A 108 -25.35 12.81 29.22
CA PRO A 108 -26.39 12.07 29.91
C PRO A 108 -27.62 11.96 28.99
N PRO A 109 -28.33 10.83 28.99
CA PRO A 109 -29.57 10.72 28.23
C PRO A 109 -30.54 11.82 28.68
N ALA A 110 -31.36 12.32 27.75
CA ALA A 110 -32.35 13.32 28.05
C ALA A 110 -33.31 12.81 29.15
N ASP A 111 -33.75 13.72 30.04
CA ASP A 111 -34.56 13.40 31.23
C ASP A 111 -35.92 12.75 30.89
N ASP A 112 -36.31 12.72 29.61
CA ASP A 112 -37.55 12.15 29.08
C ASP A 112 -37.36 10.76 28.43
N TYR A 113 -36.21 10.10 28.62
CA TYR A 113 -35.96 8.76 28.11
C TYR A 113 -36.78 7.69 28.87
N GLU A 114 -37.89 7.25 28.29
CA GLU A 114 -38.59 6.03 28.70
C GLU A 114 -38.15 4.84 27.82
N PRO A 115 -37.49 3.80 28.35
CA PRO A 115 -37.18 2.60 27.58
C PRO A 115 -38.48 1.87 27.23
N ARG A 116 -38.72 1.68 25.92
CA ARG A 116 -39.85 0.88 25.43
C ARG A 116 -39.60 -0.59 25.79
N HIS A 117 -40.42 -1.12 26.71
CA HIS A 117 -40.53 -2.55 27.00
C HIS A 117 -41.42 -3.26 25.97
#